data_AF-A0A7X8JN88-F1
#
_entry.id   AF-A0A7X8JN88-F1
#
_cell.length_a   1.000
_cell.length_b   1.000
_cell.length_c   1.000
_cell.angle_alpha   90.00
_cell.angle_beta   90.00
_cell.angle_gamma   90.00
#
_symmetry.space_group_name_H-M   'P 1'
#
loop_
_entity.id
_entity.type
_entity.pdbx_description
1 polymer ?
#
loop_
_entity_poly.entity_id
_entity_poly.type
_entity_poly.pdbx_seq_one_letter_code
_entity_poly.pdbx_strand_id
1 'polypeptide(L)'
;MTGGGGSDYSKLGWKDGSILRPAGLVHNPGMRQYAVTFVDNHDTSSPHPDGAGWEYKGDKAKANAIMLAAPGIPCVFWRDWVAVKADIKKMIAARKKVGLNSNSDVRVTNTSGYYESHGVGTTGELICRVGSWSGTPSGFTLECSGTGWAYYTKGGSTAPTITVSPQGGYVGVNGKVTITASTGSTIYYTTNGTNPTSSSTQYTGQITITTNNTRIKAIAIKGDESSAIADYTFLTDGGSVEPGGDYYVAGNLELCGVAWDASAAANKMTKVGSIWEKTYTNVPVGTHTYKVTDGTWNAPSPWNQQGTASGEGNHEEIILTQTSTVTIKFDGTKVLVPVVTGIRDAEFDASVVAVSGTIFVSDQDFSVFNLTGVNVTEQNGNLPNGVYVVRLANGAAKVVGLR
;
A
#
# COMPACT_ATOMS: atom_id res chain seq x y z
N MET A 1 23.07 -9.01 -19.90
CA MET A 1 24.52 -9.35 -19.80
C MET A 1 24.67 -10.86 -19.95
N THR A 2 24.39 -11.38 -21.14
CA THR A 2 24.20 -12.83 -21.38
C THR A 2 25.50 -13.43 -21.91
N GLY A 3 26.37 -13.86 -20.99
CA GLY A 3 27.63 -14.53 -21.35
C GLY A 3 28.62 -14.71 -20.20
N GLY A 4 28.16 -14.66 -18.95
CA GLY A 4 29.04 -14.70 -17.78
C GLY A 4 28.27 -14.96 -16.49
N GLY A 5 27.53 -16.07 -16.44
CA GLY A 5 27.08 -16.65 -15.18
C GLY A 5 28.27 -17.23 -14.43
N GLY A 6 29.10 -16.37 -13.82
CA GLY A 6 30.33 -16.80 -13.18
C GLY A 6 30.96 -15.73 -12.31
N SER A 7 31.95 -16.14 -11.51
CA SER A 7 32.78 -15.27 -10.67
C SER A 7 33.85 -14.49 -11.44
N ASP A 8 33.89 -14.59 -12.79
CA ASP A 8 34.82 -13.88 -13.66
C ASP A 8 34.20 -12.57 -14.19
N TYR A 9 34.61 -11.45 -13.59
CA TYR A 9 34.10 -10.13 -13.96
C TYR A 9 34.86 -9.48 -15.11
N SER A 10 35.92 -10.10 -15.65
CA SER A 10 36.78 -9.51 -16.69
C SER A 10 36.05 -9.26 -18.01
N LYS A 11 34.91 -9.91 -18.23
CA LYS A 11 34.07 -9.78 -19.43
C LYS A 11 32.98 -8.71 -19.33
N LEU A 12 32.85 -8.05 -18.17
CA LEU A 12 31.78 -7.08 -17.92
C LEU A 12 32.13 -5.63 -18.31
N GLY A 13 33.23 -5.43 -19.04
CA GLY A 13 33.65 -4.13 -19.57
C GLY A 13 33.95 -4.17 -21.07
N TRP A 14 33.34 -3.27 -21.86
CA TRP A 14 33.63 -3.07 -23.28
C TRP A 14 34.20 -1.67 -23.53
N LYS A 15 35.10 -1.53 -24.51
CA LYS A 15 35.76 -0.25 -24.80
C LYS A 15 34.88 0.65 -25.67
N ASP A 16 34.78 1.90 -25.27
CA ASP A 16 34.34 3.05 -26.06
C ASP A 16 35.55 3.97 -26.24
N GLY A 17 36.25 3.83 -27.37
CA GLY A 17 37.59 4.37 -27.54
C GLY A 17 38.57 3.80 -26.50
N SER A 18 39.11 4.67 -25.64
CA SER A 18 40.00 4.29 -24.54
C SER A 18 39.28 4.07 -23.20
N ILE A 19 37.98 4.38 -23.11
CA ILE A 19 37.21 4.30 -21.87
C ILE A 19 36.55 2.94 -21.78
N LEU A 20 36.78 2.24 -20.68
CA LEU A 20 36.07 0.99 -20.39
C LEU A 20 34.71 1.30 -19.75
N ARG A 21 33.65 0.68 -20.27
CA ARG A 21 32.25 0.92 -19.89
C ARG A 21 31.51 -0.40 -19.69
N PRO A 22 30.34 -0.43 -19.04
CA PRO A 22 29.59 -1.67 -18.83
C PRO A 22 29.33 -2.40 -20.14
N ALA A 23 29.57 -3.71 -20.16
CA ALA A 23 29.38 -4.54 -21.35
C ALA A 23 27.92 -4.55 -21.86
N GLY A 24 27.75 -4.77 -23.16
CA GLY A 24 26.45 -4.75 -23.85
C GLY A 24 26.17 -3.41 -24.53
N LEU A 25 24.99 -3.22 -25.11
CA LEU A 25 24.63 -2.01 -25.88
C LEU A 25 24.82 -0.69 -25.10
N VAL A 26 24.75 -0.76 -23.77
CA VAL A 26 24.96 0.35 -22.83
C VAL A 26 26.36 0.96 -22.83
N HIS A 27 27.37 0.30 -23.40
CA HIS A 27 28.69 0.91 -23.56
C HIS A 27 28.70 2.05 -24.58
N ASN A 28 27.81 2.02 -25.58
CA ASN A 28 27.83 2.97 -26.68
C ASN A 28 27.11 4.27 -26.30
N PRO A 29 27.77 5.44 -26.34
CA PRO A 29 27.18 6.72 -25.97
C PRO A 29 25.90 7.10 -26.73
N GLY A 30 25.80 6.73 -28.02
CA GLY A 30 24.65 7.02 -28.86
C GLY A 30 23.49 6.05 -28.69
N MET A 31 23.72 4.88 -28.07
CA MET A 31 22.72 3.81 -27.97
C MET A 31 22.28 3.51 -26.54
N ARG A 32 23.07 3.86 -25.52
CA ARG A 32 22.79 3.48 -24.12
C ARG A 32 21.43 3.92 -23.61
N GLN A 33 20.95 5.08 -24.05
CA GLN A 33 19.63 5.60 -23.65
C GLN A 33 18.45 4.71 -24.13
N TYR A 34 18.66 3.91 -25.18
CA TYR A 34 17.67 3.01 -25.77
C TYR A 34 17.82 1.55 -25.32
N ALA A 35 18.88 1.23 -24.56
CA ALA A 35 19.18 -0.12 -24.16
C ALA A 35 18.35 -0.53 -22.94
N VAL A 36 17.44 -1.49 -23.12
CA VAL A 36 16.78 -2.17 -21.99
C VAL A 36 17.68 -3.29 -21.50
N THR A 37 18.18 -3.18 -20.28
CA THR A 37 19.07 -4.20 -19.68
C THR A 37 18.29 -5.12 -18.78
N PHE A 38 18.56 -6.42 -18.86
CA PHE A 38 17.98 -7.43 -17.97
C PHE A 38 19.03 -8.48 -17.61
N VAL A 39 18.78 -9.20 -16.51
CA VAL A 39 19.54 -10.40 -16.12
C VAL A 39 18.93 -11.62 -16.82
N ASP A 40 17.63 -11.83 -16.65
CA ASP A 40 16.82 -12.88 -17.26
C ASP A 40 15.42 -12.37 -17.65
N ASN A 41 14.67 -13.18 -18.38
CA ASN A 41 13.25 -13.01 -18.66
C ASN A 41 12.53 -14.38 -18.69
N HIS A 42 11.27 -14.40 -19.13
CA HIS A 42 10.48 -15.64 -19.15
C HIS A 42 10.98 -16.68 -20.15
N ASP A 43 11.63 -16.27 -21.24
CA ASP A 43 12.19 -17.17 -22.25
C ASP A 43 13.59 -17.67 -21.84
N THR A 44 14.44 -16.79 -21.31
CA THR A 44 15.78 -17.18 -20.89
C THR A 44 15.75 -18.04 -19.62
N SER A 45 14.76 -17.85 -18.75
CA SER A 45 14.61 -18.67 -17.54
C SER A 45 14.06 -20.06 -17.86
N SER A 46 14.66 -21.13 -17.32
CA SER A 46 14.16 -22.50 -17.52
C SER A 46 12.74 -22.68 -16.96
N PRO A 47 11.85 -23.47 -17.63
CA PRO A 47 12.14 -24.38 -18.74
C PRO A 47 12.03 -23.75 -20.15
N HIS A 48 13.14 -23.80 -20.91
CA HIS A 48 13.17 -23.43 -22.34
C HIS A 48 12.88 -24.68 -23.20
N PRO A 49 12.17 -24.57 -24.35
CA PRO A 49 11.68 -25.72 -25.12
C PRO A 49 12.77 -26.69 -25.65
N ASP A 50 14.02 -26.24 -25.78
CA ASP A 50 15.14 -27.05 -26.26
C ASP A 50 15.97 -27.75 -25.16
N GLY A 51 15.57 -27.62 -23.90
CA GLY A 51 16.28 -28.21 -22.75
C GLY A 51 17.61 -27.53 -22.39
N ALA A 52 18.08 -26.56 -23.17
CA ALA A 52 19.29 -25.76 -22.93
C ALA A 52 18.87 -24.36 -22.45
N GLY A 53 18.38 -24.26 -21.21
CA GLY A 53 18.00 -22.97 -20.63
C GLY A 53 19.16 -21.98 -20.62
N TRP A 54 18.94 -20.77 -21.13
CA TRP A 54 19.91 -19.66 -21.09
C TRP A 54 19.87 -18.88 -19.77
N GLU A 55 19.27 -19.49 -18.74
CA GLU A 55 19.04 -18.89 -17.43
C GLU A 55 20.39 -18.54 -16.80
N TYR A 56 20.48 -17.35 -16.24
CA TYR A 56 21.63 -16.96 -15.45
C TYR A 56 21.70 -17.80 -14.17
N LYS A 57 22.74 -18.65 -14.08
CA LYS A 57 22.98 -19.55 -12.94
C LYS A 57 23.87 -18.95 -11.84
N GLY A 58 24.33 -17.72 -12.01
CA GLY A 58 25.20 -17.05 -11.04
C GLY A 58 24.43 -16.43 -9.87
N ASP A 59 25.14 -15.62 -9.08
CA ASP A 59 24.55 -14.89 -7.96
C ASP A 59 23.65 -13.76 -8.46
N LYS A 60 22.35 -13.88 -8.18
CA LYS A 60 21.30 -12.96 -8.65
C LYS A 60 21.42 -11.57 -8.06
N ALA A 61 21.81 -11.45 -6.79
CA ALA A 61 21.99 -10.15 -6.15
C ALA A 61 23.14 -9.39 -6.82
N LYS A 62 24.26 -10.07 -7.08
CA LYS A 62 25.41 -9.48 -7.78
C LYS A 62 25.08 -9.08 -9.21
N ALA A 63 24.38 -9.91 -9.98
CA ALA A 63 23.97 -9.57 -11.34
C ALA A 63 23.06 -8.34 -11.39
N ASN A 64 22.07 -8.29 -10.49
CA ASN A 64 21.18 -7.13 -10.37
C ASN A 64 21.93 -5.88 -9.87
N ALA A 65 22.94 -6.03 -9.00
CA ALA A 65 23.80 -4.91 -8.58
C ALA A 65 24.56 -4.29 -9.76
N ILE A 66 25.05 -5.09 -10.70
CA ILE A 66 25.75 -4.57 -11.88
C ILE A 66 24.75 -3.91 -12.84
N MET A 67 23.62 -4.57 -13.13
CA MET A 67 22.57 -4.04 -14.00
C MET A 67 22.01 -2.70 -13.50
N LEU A 68 21.67 -2.61 -12.21
CA LEU A 68 21.06 -1.41 -11.63
C LEU A 68 22.06 -0.25 -11.42
N ALA A 69 23.36 -0.48 -11.60
CA ALA A 69 24.39 0.57 -11.60
C ALA A 69 24.90 0.94 -13.01
N ALA A 70 24.40 0.29 -14.06
CA ALA A 70 24.75 0.58 -15.45
C ALA A 70 23.87 1.71 -16.04
N PRO A 71 24.25 2.33 -17.18
CA PRO A 71 23.30 3.14 -17.95
C PRO A 71 22.26 2.22 -18.61
N GLY A 72 21.32 2.79 -19.35
CA GLY A 72 20.15 2.08 -19.89
C GLY A 72 18.96 1.99 -18.94
N ILE A 73 17.95 1.23 -19.38
CA ILE A 73 16.65 1.08 -18.73
C ILE A 73 16.61 -0.33 -18.11
N PRO A 74 16.89 -0.47 -16.80
CA PRO A 74 16.94 -1.79 -16.17
C PRO A 74 15.53 -2.40 -16.03
N CYS A 75 15.41 -3.66 -16.44
CA CYS A 75 14.22 -4.50 -16.26
C CYS A 75 14.55 -5.61 -15.25
N VAL A 76 13.96 -5.52 -14.06
CA VAL A 76 14.12 -6.54 -13.02
C VAL A 76 13.15 -7.68 -13.30
N PHE A 77 13.68 -8.90 -13.40
CA PHE A 77 12.86 -10.09 -13.62
C PHE A 77 12.12 -10.50 -12.35
N TRP A 78 10.86 -10.92 -12.48
CA TRP A 78 10.00 -11.31 -11.35
C TRP A 78 10.63 -12.37 -10.44
N ARG A 79 11.23 -13.43 -11.00
CA ARG A 79 11.84 -14.50 -10.20
C ARG A 79 13.04 -14.01 -9.39
N ASP A 80 13.80 -13.06 -9.92
CA ASP A 80 14.90 -12.41 -9.19
C ASP A 80 14.37 -11.45 -8.11
N TRP A 81 13.33 -10.69 -8.43
CA TRP A 81 12.63 -9.83 -7.46
C TRP A 81 12.15 -10.63 -6.25
N VAL A 82 11.54 -11.79 -6.45
CA VAL A 82 11.09 -12.66 -5.35
C VAL A 82 12.28 -13.21 -4.58
N ALA A 83 13.34 -13.67 -5.26
CA ALA A 83 14.48 -14.33 -4.62
C ALA A 83 15.37 -13.39 -3.80
N VAL A 84 15.62 -12.16 -4.28
CA VAL A 84 16.57 -11.21 -3.65
C VAL A 84 15.97 -9.81 -3.46
N LYS A 85 14.66 -9.77 -3.14
CA LYS A 85 13.85 -8.54 -3.00
C LYS A 85 14.50 -7.45 -2.17
N ALA A 86 15.05 -7.80 -1.02
CA ALA A 86 15.63 -6.85 -0.07
C ALA A 86 16.84 -6.12 -0.67
N ASP A 87 17.67 -6.83 -1.42
CA ASP A 87 18.86 -6.27 -2.06
C ASP A 87 18.49 -5.41 -3.28
N ILE A 88 17.58 -5.89 -4.13
CA ILE A 88 17.10 -5.11 -5.29
C ILE A 88 16.46 -3.78 -4.84
N LYS A 89 15.68 -3.78 -3.75
CA LYS A 89 15.10 -2.55 -3.20
C LYS A 89 16.17 -1.52 -2.83
N LYS A 90 17.25 -1.94 -2.17
CA LYS A 90 18.39 -1.06 -1.82
C LYS A 90 19.07 -0.51 -3.06
N MET A 91 19.28 -1.34 -4.08
CA MET A 91 19.92 -0.94 -5.34
C MET A 91 19.09 0.10 -6.10
N ILE A 92 17.78 -0.10 -6.22
CA ILE A 92 16.86 0.85 -6.86
C ILE A 92 16.86 2.19 -6.10
N ALA A 93 16.81 2.15 -4.76
CA ALA A 93 16.84 3.36 -3.94
C ALA A 93 18.12 4.17 -4.17
N ALA A 94 19.28 3.52 -4.18
CA ALA A 94 20.57 4.15 -4.43
C ALA A 94 20.69 4.72 -5.85
N ARG A 95 20.23 3.96 -6.88
CA ARG A 95 20.18 4.44 -8.27
C ARG A 95 19.36 5.73 -8.40
N LYS A 96 18.18 5.76 -7.76
CA LYS A 96 17.30 6.93 -7.72
C LYS A 96 17.94 8.09 -6.98
N LYS A 97 18.53 7.82 -5.81
CA LYS A 97 19.16 8.84 -4.93
C LYS A 97 20.18 9.69 -5.68
N VAL A 98 21.00 9.09 -6.54
CA VAL A 98 22.02 9.81 -7.30
C VAL A 98 21.53 10.35 -8.65
N GLY A 99 20.28 10.06 -9.03
CA GLY A 99 19.74 10.44 -10.33
C GLY A 99 20.40 9.71 -11.50
N LEU A 100 20.84 8.46 -11.30
CA LEU A 100 21.43 7.66 -12.37
C LEU A 100 20.35 7.23 -13.36
N ASN A 101 20.50 7.61 -14.63
CA ASN A 101 19.49 7.44 -15.68
C ASN A 101 20.05 6.69 -16.90
N SER A 102 19.22 6.51 -17.92
CA SER A 102 19.55 5.68 -19.07
C SER A 102 20.73 6.23 -19.90
N ASN A 103 21.01 7.53 -19.82
CA ASN A 103 22.09 8.17 -20.57
C ASN A 103 23.30 8.53 -19.71
N SER A 104 23.32 8.16 -18.43
CA SER A 104 24.42 8.47 -17.50
C SER A 104 25.79 8.01 -18.02
N ASP A 105 26.83 8.81 -17.71
CA ASP A 105 28.22 8.40 -17.96
C ASP A 105 28.63 7.37 -16.91
N VAL A 106 28.84 6.12 -17.34
CA VAL A 106 29.29 5.04 -16.47
C VAL A 106 30.58 4.45 -17.01
N ARG A 107 31.61 4.44 -16.16
CA ARG A 107 32.95 3.90 -16.43
C ARG A 107 33.17 2.66 -15.59
N VAL A 108 33.99 1.74 -16.07
CA VAL A 108 34.23 0.45 -15.43
C VAL A 108 35.71 0.20 -15.21
N THR A 109 36.04 -0.39 -14.07
CA THR A 109 37.31 -1.09 -13.83
C THR A 109 36.97 -2.54 -13.49
N ASN A 110 37.58 -3.51 -14.15
CA ASN A 110 37.31 -4.92 -13.88
C ASN A 110 38.56 -5.81 -13.99
N THR A 111 38.57 -6.87 -13.21
CA THR A 111 39.49 -8.01 -13.31
C THR A 111 38.66 -9.30 -13.25
N SER A 112 39.28 -10.47 -13.22
CA SER A 112 38.49 -11.70 -13.02
C SER A 112 37.80 -11.72 -11.66
N GLY A 113 38.45 -11.24 -10.59
CA GLY A 113 37.90 -11.27 -9.23
C GLY A 113 37.14 -10.02 -8.79
N TYR A 114 37.07 -8.97 -9.62
CA TYR A 114 36.50 -7.67 -9.21
C TYR A 114 35.82 -6.92 -10.36
N TYR A 115 34.69 -6.30 -10.06
CA TYR A 115 34.02 -5.32 -10.90
C TYR A 115 33.77 -4.04 -10.11
N GLU A 116 34.10 -2.90 -10.72
CA GLU A 116 33.66 -1.58 -10.28
C GLU A 116 33.00 -0.84 -11.45
N SER A 117 31.81 -0.29 -11.23
CA SER A 117 31.30 0.78 -12.09
C SER A 117 31.23 2.09 -11.31
N HIS A 118 31.59 3.19 -11.98
CA HIS A 118 31.43 4.55 -11.48
C HIS A 118 30.51 5.30 -12.43
N GLY A 119 29.31 5.61 -11.96
CA GLY A 119 28.26 6.30 -12.70
C GLY A 119 28.02 7.72 -12.21
N VAL A 120 27.89 8.66 -13.14
CA VAL A 120 27.48 10.05 -12.86
C VAL A 120 26.00 10.21 -13.14
N GLY A 121 25.21 10.44 -12.09
CA GLY A 121 23.80 10.79 -12.17
C GLY A 121 23.57 12.29 -12.08
N THR A 122 22.31 12.71 -12.14
CA THR A 122 21.94 14.15 -12.16
C THR A 122 22.10 14.84 -10.82
N THR A 123 22.04 14.10 -9.71
CA THR A 123 22.10 14.66 -8.34
C THR A 123 23.30 14.14 -7.54
N GLY A 124 23.99 13.10 -8.03
CA GLY A 124 25.17 12.54 -7.38
C GLY A 124 25.88 11.50 -8.23
N GLU A 125 26.84 10.82 -7.61
CA GLU A 125 27.65 9.77 -8.23
C GLU A 125 27.40 8.44 -7.51
N LEU A 126 27.38 7.34 -8.24
CA LEU A 126 27.22 5.98 -7.71
C LEU A 126 28.42 5.12 -8.11
N ILE A 127 29.04 4.47 -7.12
CA ILE A 127 30.01 3.39 -7.34
C ILE A 127 29.36 2.06 -6.98
N CYS A 128 29.36 1.09 -7.89
CA CYS A 128 29.00 -0.29 -7.61
C CYS A 128 30.27 -1.14 -7.59
N ARG A 129 30.47 -1.92 -6.54
CA ARG A 129 31.53 -2.93 -6.43
C ARG A 129 30.93 -4.31 -6.31
N VAL A 130 31.48 -5.27 -7.05
CA VAL A 130 31.13 -6.71 -6.98
C VAL A 130 32.41 -7.54 -7.00
N GLY A 131 32.45 -8.63 -6.24
CA GLY A 131 33.63 -9.51 -6.14
C GLY A 131 34.51 -9.21 -4.93
N SER A 132 35.82 -9.14 -5.11
CA SER A 132 36.80 -8.91 -4.04
C SER A 132 37.37 -7.49 -4.12
N TRP A 133 37.20 -6.72 -3.05
CA TRP A 133 37.76 -5.36 -2.92
C TRP A 133 38.14 -5.07 -1.47
N SER A 134 38.88 -3.98 -1.25
CA SER A 134 39.16 -3.46 0.09
C SER A 134 38.92 -1.95 0.13
N GLY A 135 38.63 -1.45 1.34
CA GLY A 135 38.43 -0.03 1.61
C GLY A 135 37.18 0.58 0.98
N THR A 136 36.97 1.86 1.32
CA THR A 136 35.92 2.73 0.78
C THR A 136 36.52 3.64 -0.29
N PRO A 137 35.86 3.85 -1.45
CA PRO A 137 36.32 4.82 -2.44
C PRO A 137 36.44 6.23 -1.83
N SER A 138 37.54 6.92 -2.15
CA SER A 138 37.78 8.27 -1.61
C SER A 138 36.65 9.24 -1.99
N GLY A 139 36.11 9.94 -1.00
CA GLY A 139 35.01 10.90 -1.19
C GLY A 139 33.62 10.28 -1.35
N PHE A 140 33.47 8.96 -1.22
CA PHE A 140 32.18 8.28 -1.24
C PHE A 140 31.82 7.70 0.13
N THR A 141 30.52 7.59 0.39
CA THR A 141 29.95 6.93 1.58
C THR A 141 29.31 5.61 1.18
N LEU A 142 29.41 4.59 2.04
CA LEU A 142 28.67 3.33 1.85
C LEU A 142 27.17 3.61 1.91
N GLU A 143 26.46 3.37 0.80
CA GLU A 143 25.01 3.56 0.71
C GLU A 143 24.26 2.31 1.14
N CYS A 144 24.64 1.17 0.56
CA CYS A 144 24.04 -0.11 0.85
C CYS A 144 24.94 -1.26 0.37
N SER A 145 24.71 -2.46 0.91
CA SER A 145 25.47 -3.66 0.55
C SER A 145 24.69 -4.95 0.79
N GLY A 146 25.24 -6.03 0.26
CA GLY A 146 24.89 -7.42 0.53
C GLY A 146 26.09 -8.33 0.31
N THR A 147 25.88 -9.64 0.23
CA THR A 147 26.98 -10.60 0.11
C THR A 147 27.75 -10.43 -1.20
N GLY A 148 28.97 -9.90 -1.11
CA GLY A 148 29.87 -9.72 -2.26
C GLY A 148 29.44 -8.66 -3.28
N TRP A 149 28.59 -7.72 -2.88
CA TRP A 149 28.30 -6.49 -3.62
C TRP A 149 28.12 -5.29 -2.66
N ALA A 150 28.48 -4.08 -3.11
CA ALA A 150 28.26 -2.85 -2.36
C ALA A 150 28.07 -1.64 -3.29
N TYR A 151 27.22 -0.72 -2.89
CA TYR A 151 27.03 0.57 -3.52
C TYR A 151 27.53 1.69 -2.62
N TYR A 152 28.25 2.63 -3.20
CA TYR A 152 28.73 3.83 -2.55
C TYR A 152 28.22 5.05 -3.30
N THR A 153 27.83 6.09 -2.57
CA THR A 153 27.28 7.31 -3.14
C THR A 153 28.12 8.52 -2.74
N LYS A 154 28.08 9.54 -3.59
CA LYS A 154 28.59 10.87 -3.30
C LYS A 154 27.57 11.88 -3.81
N GLY A 155 27.07 12.74 -2.92
CA GLY A 155 25.92 13.58 -3.20
C GLY A 155 24.62 12.76 -3.27
N GLY A 156 23.70 13.19 -4.12
CA GLY A 156 22.37 12.62 -4.28
C GLY A 156 21.29 13.38 -3.51
N SER A 157 20.05 13.27 -3.99
CA SER A 157 18.84 13.76 -3.36
C SER A 157 17.87 12.62 -3.18
N THR A 158 17.25 12.53 -2.01
CA THR A 158 16.13 11.61 -1.80
C THR A 158 14.83 12.33 -2.09
N ALA A 159 13.94 11.69 -2.84
CA ALA A 159 12.57 12.18 -3.01
C ALA A 159 11.97 12.51 -1.64
N PRO A 160 11.30 13.68 -1.50
CA PRO A 160 10.74 14.06 -0.22
C PRO A 160 9.62 13.10 0.17
N THR A 161 9.47 12.86 1.47
CA THR A 161 8.29 12.22 2.03
C THR A 161 7.20 13.26 2.29
N ILE A 162 5.95 12.82 2.24
CA ILE A 162 4.77 13.62 2.59
C ILE A 162 3.88 12.80 3.51
N THR A 163 3.24 13.44 4.48
CA THR A 163 2.30 12.82 5.41
C THR A 163 1.13 13.77 5.61
N VAL A 164 -0.08 13.20 5.60
CA VAL A 164 -1.33 13.93 5.85
C VAL A 164 -1.91 13.41 7.17
N SER A 165 -2.32 14.30 8.06
CA SER A 165 -2.91 13.96 9.35
C SER A 165 -4.19 14.77 9.61
N PRO A 166 -5.34 14.13 9.86
CA PRO A 166 -5.54 12.67 9.84
C PRO A 166 -5.42 12.07 8.43
N GLN A 167 -5.22 10.75 8.33
CA GLN A 167 -5.11 10.03 7.04
C GLN A 167 -6.50 9.72 6.44
N GLY A 168 -7.24 10.78 6.11
CA GLY A 168 -8.62 10.68 5.64
C GLY A 168 -9.61 10.28 6.73
N GLY A 169 -10.86 10.06 6.32
CA GLY A 169 -11.96 9.66 7.21
C GLY A 169 -12.71 10.82 7.83
N TYR A 170 -13.51 10.51 8.84
CA TYR A 170 -14.36 11.50 9.53
C TYR A 170 -13.52 12.42 10.41
N VAL A 171 -13.67 13.73 10.21
CA VAL A 171 -12.94 14.76 10.96
C VAL A 171 -13.85 15.71 11.74
N GLY A 172 -15.16 15.46 11.71
CA GLY A 172 -16.18 16.33 12.29
C GLY A 172 -16.33 17.67 11.56
N VAL A 173 -17.31 18.46 12.02
CA VAL A 173 -17.55 19.82 11.50
C VAL A 173 -16.30 20.68 11.70
N ASN A 174 -15.82 21.28 10.61
CA ASN A 174 -14.61 22.13 10.59
C ASN A 174 -13.33 21.39 11.02
N GLY A 175 -13.26 20.08 10.80
CA GLY A 175 -12.07 19.28 11.06
C GLY A 175 -10.83 19.84 10.36
N LYS A 176 -9.67 19.72 11.01
CA LYS A 176 -8.40 20.29 10.52
C LYS A 176 -7.51 19.19 9.95
N VAL A 177 -6.99 19.44 8.75
CA VAL A 177 -6.01 18.58 8.07
C VAL A 177 -4.66 19.28 8.05
N THR A 178 -3.66 18.60 8.57
CA THR A 178 -2.26 19.03 8.59
C THR A 178 -1.48 18.20 7.58
N ILE A 179 -0.66 18.86 6.76
CA ILE A 179 0.23 18.19 5.81
C ILE A 179 1.67 18.53 6.19
N THR A 180 2.47 17.50 6.39
CA THR A 180 3.91 17.62 6.69
C THR A 180 4.72 16.94 5.60
N ALA A 181 5.95 17.40 5.40
CA ALA A 181 6.87 16.83 4.44
C ALA A 181 8.31 16.86 4.96
N SER A 182 9.21 16.22 4.22
CA SER A 182 10.65 16.32 4.45
C SER A 182 11.12 17.78 4.53
N THR A 183 12.10 18.05 5.40
CA THR A 183 12.67 19.40 5.57
C THR A 183 13.22 19.94 4.25
N GLY A 184 12.88 21.20 3.96
CA GLY A 184 13.27 21.89 2.72
C GLY A 184 12.37 21.62 1.52
N SER A 185 11.24 20.92 1.71
CA SER A 185 10.23 20.71 0.67
C SER A 185 9.15 21.78 0.67
N THR A 186 8.62 22.08 -0.51
CA THR A 186 7.39 22.86 -0.68
C THR A 186 6.23 21.89 -0.96
N ILE A 187 5.10 22.06 -0.29
CA ILE A 187 3.94 21.19 -0.43
C ILE A 187 2.89 21.88 -1.32
N TYR A 188 2.33 21.14 -2.27
CA TYR A 188 1.25 21.58 -3.13
C TYR A 188 0.08 20.60 -3.06
N TYR A 189 -1.15 21.10 -3.17
CA TYR A 189 -2.34 20.26 -3.05
C TYR A 189 -3.49 20.69 -3.97
N THR A 190 -4.44 19.78 -4.16
CA THR A 190 -5.70 19.99 -4.88
C THR A 190 -6.86 19.39 -4.08
N THR A 191 -8.06 19.97 -4.24
CA THR A 191 -9.30 19.47 -3.61
C THR A 191 -10.34 18.94 -4.61
N ASN A 192 -10.04 19.05 -5.91
CA ASN A 192 -10.94 18.71 -7.02
C ASN A 192 -10.65 17.34 -7.64
N GLY A 193 -9.77 16.53 -7.03
CA GLY A 193 -9.40 15.19 -7.49
C GLY A 193 -8.29 15.13 -8.56
N THR A 194 -7.85 16.26 -9.11
CA THR A 194 -6.72 16.31 -10.06
C THR A 194 -5.38 16.07 -9.35
N ASN A 195 -4.37 15.55 -10.05
CA ASN A 195 -3.04 15.36 -9.46
C ASN A 195 -2.36 16.72 -9.23
N PRO A 196 -1.84 17.00 -8.02
CA PRO A 196 -1.16 18.26 -7.74
C PRO A 196 0.20 18.33 -8.49
N THR A 197 0.58 19.55 -8.85
CA THR A 197 1.87 19.90 -9.45
C THR A 197 2.45 21.12 -8.74
N SER A 198 3.64 21.59 -9.13
CA SER A 198 4.22 22.86 -8.64
C SER A 198 3.39 24.10 -8.98
N SER A 199 2.41 23.98 -9.88
CA SER A 199 1.45 25.04 -10.22
C SER A 199 0.14 24.96 -9.43
N SER A 200 -0.04 23.95 -8.57
CA SER A 200 -1.22 23.81 -7.71
C SER A 200 -1.16 24.73 -6.49
N THR A 201 -2.19 24.71 -5.65
CA THR A 201 -2.23 25.54 -4.44
C THR A 201 -1.11 25.13 -3.47
N GLN A 202 -0.27 26.09 -3.08
CA GLN A 202 0.76 25.86 -2.07
C GLN A 202 0.13 25.72 -0.69
N TYR A 203 0.53 24.69 0.06
CA TYR A 203 0.12 24.48 1.44
C TYR A 203 0.92 25.41 2.37
N THR A 204 0.23 26.34 3.03
CA THR A 204 0.83 27.33 3.95
C THR A 204 0.30 27.24 5.38
N GLY A 205 -0.71 26.40 5.62
CA GLY A 205 -1.34 26.21 6.93
C GLY A 205 -2.41 25.13 6.89
N GLN A 206 -2.97 24.79 8.05
CA GLN A 206 -3.99 23.74 8.16
C GLN A 206 -5.19 23.99 7.23
N ILE A 207 -5.62 22.92 6.55
CA ILE A 207 -6.82 22.95 5.72
C ILE A 207 -8.02 22.65 6.61
N THR A 208 -9.04 23.49 6.55
CA THR A 208 -10.31 23.25 7.26
C THR A 208 -11.27 22.53 6.33
N ILE A 209 -11.81 21.39 6.74
CA ILE A 209 -12.80 20.64 5.99
C ILE A 209 -14.19 21.16 6.35
N THR A 210 -14.81 21.89 5.43
CA THR A 210 -16.14 22.49 5.60
C THR A 210 -17.24 21.74 4.84
N THR A 211 -16.86 20.92 3.86
CA THR A 211 -17.77 20.16 3.00
C THR A 211 -17.52 18.67 3.13
N ASN A 212 -18.59 17.89 3.23
CA ASN A 212 -18.48 16.44 3.29
C ASN A 212 -17.87 15.91 1.98
N ASN A 213 -17.17 14.78 2.07
CA ASN A 213 -16.50 14.15 0.94
C ASN A 213 -15.44 15.03 0.25
N THR A 214 -14.71 15.84 1.03
CA THR A 214 -13.60 16.65 0.51
C THR A 214 -12.38 15.75 0.26
N ARG A 215 -11.96 15.61 -1.00
CA ARG A 215 -10.78 14.82 -1.38
C ARG A 215 -9.56 15.71 -1.52
N ILE A 216 -8.52 15.49 -0.71
CA ILE A 216 -7.25 16.21 -0.78
C ILE A 216 -6.20 15.31 -1.40
N LYS A 217 -5.60 15.78 -2.50
CA LYS A 217 -4.37 15.22 -3.03
C LYS A 217 -3.21 16.16 -2.77
N ALA A 218 -2.07 15.66 -2.33
CA ALA A 218 -0.91 16.48 -2.01
C ALA A 218 0.41 15.87 -2.51
N ILE A 219 1.35 16.74 -2.88
CA ILE A 219 2.71 16.40 -3.32
C ILE A 219 3.72 17.34 -2.64
N ALA A 220 4.85 16.79 -2.24
CA ALA A 220 5.99 17.56 -1.76
C ALA A 220 7.05 17.63 -2.85
N ILE A 221 7.62 18.81 -3.08
CA ILE A 221 8.66 19.07 -4.09
C ILE A 221 9.90 19.62 -3.39
N LYS A 222 11.07 19.07 -3.73
CA LYS A 222 12.38 19.49 -3.19
C LYS A 222 13.40 19.52 -4.33
N GLY A 223 13.72 20.71 -4.83
CA GLY A 223 14.47 20.85 -6.07
C GLY A 223 13.69 20.23 -7.23
N ASP A 224 14.33 19.34 -7.99
CA ASP A 224 13.70 18.62 -9.11
C ASP A 224 12.99 17.32 -8.68
N GLU A 225 13.08 16.94 -7.39
CA GLU A 225 12.48 15.72 -6.87
C GLU A 225 11.07 15.94 -6.33
N SER A 226 10.19 14.98 -6.54
CA SER A 226 8.80 14.99 -6.05
C SER A 226 8.47 13.75 -5.22
N SER A 227 7.62 13.91 -4.20
CA SER A 227 7.08 12.79 -3.43
C SER A 227 6.09 11.96 -4.27
N ALA A 228 5.72 10.79 -3.76
CA ALA A 228 4.46 10.18 -4.16
C ALA A 228 3.29 11.11 -3.82
N ILE A 229 2.20 11.01 -4.59
CA ILE A 229 0.97 11.77 -4.30
C ILE A 229 0.28 11.11 -3.11
N ALA A 230 0.09 11.86 -2.02
CA ALA A 230 -0.84 11.51 -0.97
C ALA A 230 -2.26 11.81 -1.45
N ASP A 231 -3.20 10.89 -1.23
CA ASP A 231 -4.58 11.00 -1.72
C ASP A 231 -5.54 10.50 -0.64
N TYR A 232 -6.25 11.42 -0.02
CA TYR A 232 -7.15 11.12 1.10
C TYR A 232 -8.48 11.84 0.93
N THR A 233 -9.55 11.14 1.32
CA THR A 233 -10.90 11.71 1.38
C THR A 233 -11.28 11.98 2.83
N PHE A 234 -11.77 13.17 3.08
CA PHE A 234 -12.23 13.63 4.39
C PHE A 234 -13.73 13.79 4.42
N LEU A 235 -14.32 13.27 5.47
CA LEU A 235 -15.75 13.34 5.73
C LEU A 235 -15.98 14.32 6.89
N THR A 236 -16.96 15.20 6.72
CA THR A 236 -17.54 16.01 7.81
C THR A 236 -19.02 15.67 7.85
N ASP A 237 -19.71 16.14 8.88
CA ASP A 237 -21.17 16.07 8.90
C ASP A 237 -21.70 16.63 7.57
N GLY A 238 -22.51 15.83 6.88
CA GLY A 238 -23.12 16.18 5.62
C GLY A 238 -23.84 17.50 5.79
N GLY A 239 -23.40 18.54 5.07
CA GLY A 239 -24.21 19.73 4.87
C GLY A 239 -25.44 19.34 4.06
N SER A 240 -26.45 18.78 4.72
CA SER A 240 -27.78 18.50 4.18
C SER A 240 -28.76 18.44 5.33
N VAL A 241 -29.65 19.44 5.34
CA VAL A 241 -30.88 19.63 6.13
C VAL A 241 -31.32 18.40 6.94
N GLU A 242 -31.34 18.52 8.27
CA GLU A 242 -31.95 17.53 9.17
C GLU A 242 -33.48 17.44 8.92
N PRO A 243 -34.05 16.27 8.56
CA PRO A 243 -35.40 15.95 8.96
C PRO A 243 -35.33 15.55 10.44
N GLY A 244 -35.90 16.37 11.33
CA GLY A 244 -35.91 16.11 12.77
C GLY A 244 -36.81 14.94 13.18
N GLY A 245 -36.45 13.71 12.81
CA GLY A 245 -37.12 12.47 13.20
C GLY A 245 -36.24 11.59 14.10
N ASP A 246 -36.87 10.81 14.96
CA ASP A 246 -36.23 9.70 15.68
C ASP A 246 -35.97 8.54 14.69
N TYR A 247 -34.83 7.84 14.83
CA TYR A 247 -34.54 6.63 14.03
C TYR A 247 -34.64 5.34 14.86
N TYR A 248 -34.92 4.25 14.17
CA TYR A 248 -35.21 2.94 14.75
C TYR A 248 -34.59 1.82 13.89
N VAL A 249 -34.14 0.73 14.53
CA VAL A 249 -33.68 -0.48 13.85
C VAL A 249 -34.82 -1.48 13.70
N ALA A 250 -35.19 -1.80 12.46
CA ALA A 250 -36.16 -2.85 12.14
C ALA A 250 -35.45 -4.11 11.66
N GLY A 251 -35.71 -5.26 12.30
CA GLY A 251 -35.11 -6.53 11.92
C GLY A 251 -35.87 -7.72 12.50
N ASN A 252 -35.31 -8.92 12.33
CA ASN A 252 -35.91 -10.14 12.88
C ASN A 252 -35.92 -10.13 14.43
N LEU A 253 -36.84 -10.90 15.02
CA LEU A 253 -37.03 -11.00 16.48
C LEU A 253 -35.73 -11.39 17.21
N GLU A 254 -34.91 -12.21 16.58
CA GLU A 254 -33.65 -12.70 17.12
C GLU A 254 -32.59 -11.59 17.27
N LEU A 255 -32.61 -10.56 16.40
CA LEU A 255 -31.77 -9.37 16.54
C LEU A 255 -32.41 -8.34 17.47
N CYS A 256 -33.68 -8.00 17.21
CA CYS A 256 -34.31 -6.84 17.84
C CYS A 256 -34.91 -7.16 19.23
N GLY A 257 -35.03 -8.43 19.60
CA GLY A 257 -35.64 -8.91 20.85
C GLY A 257 -37.16 -8.74 20.93
N VAL A 258 -37.75 -7.91 20.06
CA VAL A 258 -39.19 -7.69 19.91
C VAL A 258 -39.57 -7.75 18.43
N ALA A 259 -40.77 -8.25 18.13
CA ALA A 259 -41.33 -8.18 16.79
C ALA A 259 -41.50 -6.70 16.41
N TRP A 260 -41.24 -6.34 15.15
CA TRP A 260 -41.40 -4.96 14.73
C TRP A 260 -42.86 -4.52 14.85
N ASP A 261 -43.13 -3.61 15.77
CA ASP A 261 -44.23 -2.67 15.69
C ASP A 261 -43.69 -1.24 15.82
N ALA A 262 -44.34 -0.28 15.18
CA ALA A 262 -43.95 1.14 15.22
C ALA A 262 -44.04 1.74 16.63
N SER A 263 -44.53 0.99 17.62
CA SER A 263 -44.60 1.38 19.03
C SER A 263 -43.43 0.89 19.88
N ALA A 264 -42.50 0.10 19.34
CA ALA A 264 -41.38 -0.42 20.09
C ALA A 264 -40.31 0.65 20.36
N ALA A 265 -40.53 1.48 21.39
CA ALA A 265 -39.52 2.36 21.98
C ALA A 265 -38.19 1.63 22.28
N ALA A 266 -38.26 0.30 22.46
CA ALA A 266 -37.12 -0.60 22.62
C ALA A 266 -36.14 -0.62 21.44
N ASN A 267 -36.55 -0.26 20.21
CA ASN A 267 -35.68 -0.25 19.01
C ASN A 267 -35.20 1.15 18.60
N LYS A 268 -35.59 2.18 19.36
CA LYS A 268 -35.14 3.56 19.14
C LYS A 268 -33.63 3.66 19.28
N MET A 269 -33.01 4.30 18.29
CA MET A 269 -31.59 4.63 18.29
C MET A 269 -31.33 5.87 19.15
N THR A 270 -30.16 5.93 19.77
CA THR A 270 -29.71 7.07 20.57
C THR A 270 -28.76 7.93 19.76
N LYS A 271 -29.00 9.24 19.70
CA LYS A 271 -28.09 10.18 19.03
C LYS A 271 -26.85 10.39 19.91
N VAL A 272 -25.67 10.01 19.39
CA VAL A 272 -24.35 10.21 19.99
C VAL A 272 -23.53 11.07 19.03
N GLY A 273 -23.50 12.39 19.30
CA GLY A 273 -22.98 13.36 18.34
C GLY A 273 -23.86 13.43 17.09
N SER A 274 -23.29 13.14 15.92
CA SER A 274 -23.98 13.11 14.62
C SER A 274 -24.38 11.70 14.18
N ILE A 275 -24.08 10.67 14.98
CA ILE A 275 -24.39 9.26 14.69
C ILE A 275 -25.51 8.78 15.60
N TRP A 276 -26.44 8.03 15.02
CA TRP A 276 -27.46 7.28 15.73
C TRP A 276 -26.94 5.88 16.02
N GLU A 277 -27.02 5.45 17.28
CA GLU A 277 -26.51 4.14 17.71
C GLU A 277 -27.58 3.29 18.39
N LYS A 278 -27.54 1.98 18.15
CA LYS A 278 -28.33 1.00 18.90
C LYS A 278 -27.55 -0.27 19.17
N THR A 279 -27.46 -0.66 20.44
CA THR A 279 -26.78 -1.88 20.87
C THR A 279 -27.77 -2.96 21.29
N TYR A 280 -27.55 -4.16 20.76
CA TYR A 280 -28.25 -5.41 21.08
C TYR A 280 -27.26 -6.37 21.73
N THR A 281 -27.57 -6.87 22.91
CA THR A 281 -26.76 -7.86 23.63
C THR A 281 -27.34 -9.25 23.48
N ASN A 282 -26.50 -10.28 23.48
CA ASN A 282 -26.91 -11.67 23.40
C ASN A 282 -27.67 -12.05 22.10
N VAL A 283 -27.32 -11.41 20.98
CA VAL A 283 -27.87 -11.76 19.66
C VAL A 283 -27.37 -13.17 19.31
N PRO A 284 -28.24 -14.14 19.00
CA PRO A 284 -27.87 -15.55 18.81
C PRO A 284 -27.02 -15.78 17.53
N VAL A 285 -26.54 -17.01 17.36
CA VAL A 285 -25.93 -17.45 16.10
C VAL A 285 -26.96 -17.39 14.99
N GLY A 286 -26.56 -16.93 13.82
CA GLY A 286 -27.40 -16.96 12.62
C GLY A 286 -27.19 -15.78 11.70
N THR A 287 -27.98 -15.75 10.65
CA THR A 287 -28.08 -14.62 9.74
C THR A 287 -29.22 -13.71 10.21
N HIS A 288 -28.88 -12.46 10.50
CA HIS A 288 -29.81 -11.44 10.95
C HIS A 288 -29.90 -10.35 9.89
N THR A 289 -31.11 -10.11 9.40
CA THR A 289 -31.40 -9.02 8.48
C THR A 289 -32.06 -7.86 9.20
N TYR A 290 -31.66 -6.64 8.85
CA TYR A 290 -32.19 -5.43 9.44
C TYR A 290 -32.16 -4.25 8.48
N LYS A 291 -32.81 -3.17 8.91
CA LYS A 291 -32.80 -1.84 8.29
C LYS A 291 -32.91 -0.76 9.36
N VAL A 292 -32.56 0.47 9.00
CA VAL A 292 -32.84 1.66 9.82
C VAL A 292 -33.97 2.45 9.17
N THR A 293 -34.92 2.93 9.95
CA THR A 293 -36.10 3.68 9.50
C THR A 293 -36.39 4.85 10.44
N ASP A 294 -37.11 5.85 9.95
CA ASP A 294 -37.57 7.04 10.67
C ASP A 294 -38.85 6.81 11.52
N GLY A 295 -39.30 5.54 11.62
CA GLY A 295 -40.48 5.18 12.40
C GLY A 295 -41.82 5.34 11.65
N THR A 296 -41.83 5.82 10.41
CA THR A 296 -43.06 5.93 9.60
C THR A 296 -43.46 4.60 8.94
N TRP A 297 -42.66 3.55 9.11
CA TRP A 297 -42.89 2.24 8.50
C TRP A 297 -44.02 1.46 9.20
N ASN A 298 -45.22 1.48 8.59
CA ASN A 298 -46.32 0.58 8.92
C ASN A 298 -46.10 -0.78 8.23
N ALA A 299 -45.75 -1.81 9.00
CA ALA A 299 -45.59 -3.17 8.48
C ALA A 299 -46.94 -3.73 7.98
N PRO A 300 -47.12 -4.07 6.70
CA PRO A 300 -48.23 -4.92 6.30
C PRO A 300 -47.75 -6.38 6.35
N SER A 301 -48.15 -7.11 7.39
CA SER A 301 -48.02 -8.57 7.53
C SER A 301 -46.60 -9.11 7.84
N PRO A 302 -46.46 -10.26 8.55
CA PRO A 302 -45.17 -10.72 9.09
C PRO A 302 -44.15 -11.21 8.06
N TRP A 303 -44.43 -11.17 6.75
CA TRP A 303 -43.64 -11.87 5.73
C TRP A 303 -43.58 -11.21 4.33
N ASN A 304 -43.80 -9.89 4.16
CA ASN A 304 -43.62 -9.28 2.84
C ASN A 304 -42.13 -9.06 2.45
N GLN A 305 -41.39 -10.15 2.20
CA GLN A 305 -40.04 -10.13 1.62
C GLN A 305 -39.97 -9.64 0.16
N GLN A 306 -41.05 -9.10 -0.42
CA GLN A 306 -41.04 -8.52 -1.76
C GLN A 306 -42.07 -7.38 -1.89
N GLY A 307 -41.60 -6.18 -2.24
CA GLY A 307 -42.39 -5.18 -2.97
C GLY A 307 -42.52 -3.79 -2.35
N THR A 308 -41.70 -2.85 -2.86
CA THR A 308 -42.02 -1.47 -3.29
C THR A 308 -43.10 -0.67 -2.54
N ALA A 309 -42.69 0.39 -1.82
CA ALA A 309 -43.24 1.76 -1.95
C ALA A 309 -42.58 2.74 -0.96
N SER A 310 -41.36 3.17 -1.28
CA SER A 310 -40.66 4.43 -0.96
C SER A 310 -39.17 4.09 -1.10
N GLY A 311 -38.44 4.87 -1.89
CA GLY A 311 -37.14 4.47 -2.44
C GLY A 311 -36.01 4.45 -1.40
N GLU A 312 -35.93 3.39 -0.59
CA GLU A 312 -34.98 3.30 0.53
C GLU A 312 -34.22 1.96 0.54
N GLY A 313 -32.94 2.04 0.95
CA GLY A 313 -31.85 1.06 0.96
C GLY A 313 -32.13 -0.46 0.98
N ASN A 314 -31.16 -1.21 0.44
CA ASN A 314 -31.08 -2.67 0.61
C ASN A 314 -31.12 -3.03 2.12
N HIS A 315 -31.72 -4.17 2.46
CA HIS A 315 -31.57 -4.75 3.80
C HIS A 315 -30.09 -4.99 4.09
N GLU A 316 -29.66 -4.67 5.29
CA GLU A 316 -28.31 -4.99 5.78
C GLU A 316 -28.34 -6.38 6.43
N GLU A 317 -27.27 -7.13 6.25
CA GLU A 317 -27.13 -8.50 6.76
C GLU A 317 -25.96 -8.58 7.74
N ILE A 318 -26.17 -9.27 8.86
CA ILE A 318 -25.13 -9.64 9.82
C ILE A 318 -25.18 -11.14 9.99
N ILE A 319 -24.05 -11.79 9.77
CA ILE A 319 -23.87 -13.22 10.02
C ILE A 319 -23.08 -13.38 11.31
N LEU A 320 -23.71 -13.98 12.32
CA LEU A 320 -23.10 -14.27 13.61
C LEU A 320 -22.79 -15.75 13.72
N THR A 321 -21.52 -16.09 13.99
CA THR A 321 -21.07 -17.47 14.23
C THR A 321 -21.10 -17.86 15.71
N GLN A 322 -21.38 -16.89 16.60
CA GLN A 322 -21.66 -17.14 18.00
C GLN A 322 -22.58 -16.05 18.57
N THR A 323 -23.18 -16.32 19.73
CA THR A 323 -23.95 -15.31 20.45
C THR A 323 -23.06 -14.10 20.78
N SER A 324 -23.46 -12.91 20.32
CA SER A 324 -22.62 -11.71 20.31
C SER A 324 -23.37 -10.45 20.75
N THR A 325 -22.63 -9.38 21.02
CA THR A 325 -23.21 -8.03 21.13
C THR A 325 -23.05 -7.30 19.79
N VAL A 326 -24.12 -6.68 19.30
CA VAL A 326 -24.18 -6.00 18.01
C VAL A 326 -24.53 -4.53 18.25
N THR A 327 -23.73 -3.60 17.72
CA THR A 327 -24.05 -2.16 17.71
C THR A 327 -24.23 -1.68 16.28
N ILE A 328 -25.44 -1.24 15.96
CA ILE A 328 -25.79 -0.64 14.67
C ILE A 328 -25.59 0.87 14.76
N LYS A 329 -24.95 1.45 13.75
CA LYS A 329 -24.65 2.87 13.64
C LYS A 329 -25.22 3.44 12.35
N PHE A 330 -25.79 4.64 12.41
CA PHE A 330 -26.44 5.29 11.27
C PHE A 330 -26.13 6.79 11.24
N ASP A 331 -25.74 7.33 10.08
CA ASP A 331 -25.30 8.72 9.95
C ASP A 331 -26.41 9.71 9.53
N GLY A 332 -27.66 9.26 9.47
CA GLY A 332 -28.78 10.03 8.92
C GLY A 332 -29.09 9.71 7.46
N THR A 333 -28.15 9.07 6.74
CA THR A 333 -28.30 8.74 5.32
C THR A 333 -28.07 7.26 5.01
N LYS A 334 -27.16 6.59 5.73
CA LYS A 334 -26.82 5.18 5.53
C LYS A 334 -26.38 4.51 6.82
N VAL A 335 -26.48 3.18 6.84
CA VAL A 335 -25.93 2.36 7.90
C VAL A 335 -24.41 2.33 7.77
N LEU A 336 -23.72 2.56 8.89
CA LEU A 336 -22.29 2.38 9.03
C LEU A 336 -22.05 0.95 9.52
N VAL A 337 -21.01 0.29 9.00
CA VAL A 337 -20.68 -1.13 9.24
C VAL A 337 -21.03 -1.54 10.69
N PRO A 338 -21.93 -2.52 10.89
CA PRO A 338 -22.35 -2.90 12.22
C PRO A 338 -21.16 -3.41 13.04
N VAL A 339 -20.99 -2.85 14.25
CA VAL A 339 -19.90 -3.21 15.16
C VAL A 339 -20.32 -4.44 15.96
N VAL A 340 -19.69 -5.58 15.71
CA VAL A 340 -19.91 -6.82 16.45
C VAL A 340 -18.81 -6.99 17.49
N THR A 341 -19.17 -7.06 18.77
CA THR A 341 -18.24 -7.32 19.87
C THR A 341 -18.41 -8.75 20.38
N GLY A 342 -17.31 -9.50 20.29
CA GLY A 342 -17.21 -10.89 20.74
C GLY A 342 -17.47 -11.89 19.62
N ILE A 343 -16.50 -12.14 18.75
CA ILE A 343 -16.42 -13.35 17.91
C ILE A 343 -15.40 -14.26 18.63
N ARG A 344 -15.76 -15.49 19.04
CA ARG A 344 -14.79 -16.49 19.51
C ARG A 344 -14.37 -17.36 18.33
N ASP A 345 -13.10 -17.74 18.42
CA ASP A 345 -12.21 -18.47 17.51
C ASP A 345 -12.66 -19.83 16.94
N ALA A 346 -13.94 -20.19 16.92
CA ALA A 346 -14.32 -21.52 16.45
C ALA A 346 -14.33 -21.57 14.91
N GLU A 347 -13.53 -22.50 14.37
CA GLU A 347 -13.25 -22.78 12.94
C GLU A 347 -12.15 -21.95 12.26
N PHE A 348 -11.15 -21.48 13.02
CA PHE A 348 -9.89 -21.05 12.43
C PHE A 348 -8.78 -22.07 12.77
N ASP A 349 -8.67 -23.11 11.94
CA ASP A 349 -7.71 -24.23 12.13
C ASP A 349 -6.25 -23.87 11.77
N ALA A 350 -6.03 -22.64 11.29
CA ALA A 350 -4.68 -22.12 11.05
C ALA A 350 -4.14 -21.38 12.29
N SER A 351 -2.88 -21.61 12.63
CA SER A 351 -2.22 -20.81 13.67
C SER A 351 -2.07 -19.36 13.20
N VAL A 352 -2.45 -18.39 14.05
CA VAL A 352 -2.29 -16.95 13.78
C VAL A 352 -1.41 -16.32 14.84
N VAL A 353 -0.36 -15.63 14.39
CA VAL A 353 0.56 -14.87 15.24
C VAL A 353 0.63 -13.44 14.74
N ALA A 354 0.51 -12.46 15.64
CA ALA A 354 0.55 -11.05 15.28
C ALA A 354 1.72 -10.36 16.00
N VAL A 355 2.60 -9.71 15.24
CA VAL A 355 3.77 -9.01 15.78
C VAL A 355 3.99 -7.72 14.98
N SER A 356 3.94 -6.58 15.68
CA SER A 356 4.40 -5.26 15.19
C SER A 356 4.05 -4.98 13.72
N GLY A 357 2.75 -4.89 13.43
CA GLY A 357 2.21 -4.61 12.10
C GLY A 357 2.21 -5.75 11.09
N THR A 358 2.55 -6.97 11.53
CA THR A 358 2.50 -8.17 10.69
C THR A 358 1.59 -9.22 11.31
N ILE A 359 0.70 -9.78 10.51
CA ILE A 359 -0.13 -10.92 10.86
C ILE A 359 0.38 -12.12 10.07
N PHE A 360 0.83 -13.13 10.79
CA PHE A 360 1.27 -14.41 10.26
C PHE A 360 0.15 -15.42 10.41
N VAL A 361 -0.13 -16.14 9.33
CA VAL A 361 -1.10 -17.24 9.30
C VAL A 361 -0.35 -18.45 8.75
N SER A 362 -0.51 -19.63 9.35
CA SER A 362 0.18 -20.83 8.86
C SER A 362 -0.29 -21.32 7.49
N ASP A 363 -1.46 -20.85 7.05
CA ASP A 363 -2.00 -21.08 5.70
C ASP A 363 -1.42 -20.05 4.71
N GLN A 364 -1.12 -20.50 3.48
CA GLN A 364 -0.47 -19.67 2.45
C GLN A 364 -1.45 -18.69 1.80
N ASP A 365 -2.76 -18.95 1.85
CA ASP A 365 -3.78 -18.15 1.19
C ASP A 365 -4.77 -17.52 2.20
N PHE A 366 -4.45 -16.30 2.64
CA PHE A 366 -5.31 -15.50 3.50
C PHE A 366 -5.44 -14.05 3.02
N SER A 367 -6.52 -13.40 3.45
CA SER A 367 -6.74 -11.97 3.28
C SER A 367 -6.93 -11.30 4.63
N VAL A 368 -6.46 -10.07 4.77
CA VAL A 368 -6.63 -9.23 5.96
C VAL A 368 -7.57 -8.08 5.61
N PHE A 369 -8.59 -7.87 6.44
CA PHE A 369 -9.53 -6.78 6.32
C PHE A 369 -9.45 -5.90 7.56
N ASN A 370 -9.53 -4.59 7.38
CA ASN A 370 -9.70 -3.68 8.51
C ASN A 370 -11.16 -3.69 8.99
N LEU A 371 -11.46 -3.01 10.11
CA LEU A 371 -12.82 -2.94 10.64
C LEU A 371 -13.81 -2.18 9.73
N THR A 372 -13.34 -1.49 8.69
CA THR A 372 -14.18 -0.84 7.68
C THR A 372 -14.45 -1.76 6.48
N GLY A 373 -14.07 -3.05 6.55
CA GLY A 373 -14.29 -4.03 5.49
C GLY A 373 -13.38 -3.89 4.27
N VAL A 374 -12.38 -2.99 4.32
CA VAL A 374 -11.42 -2.80 3.23
C VAL A 374 -10.38 -3.91 3.31
N ASN A 375 -10.14 -4.57 2.17
CA ASN A 375 -9.07 -5.53 2.04
C ASN A 375 -7.73 -4.79 2.13
N VAL A 376 -6.99 -5.05 3.21
CA VAL A 376 -5.67 -4.49 3.53
C VAL A 376 -4.58 -5.56 3.51
N THR A 377 -4.80 -6.68 2.83
CA THR A 377 -3.83 -7.79 2.74
C THR A 377 -2.46 -7.32 2.23
N GLU A 378 -2.45 -6.39 1.27
CA GLU A 378 -1.21 -5.82 0.72
C GLU A 378 -0.42 -4.97 1.73
N GLN A 379 -1.04 -4.57 2.84
CA GLN A 379 -0.43 -3.80 3.91
C GLN A 379 0.15 -4.69 5.02
N ASN A 380 -0.06 -6.01 4.95
CA ASN A 380 0.47 -6.95 5.92
C ASN A 380 2.01 -6.87 5.99
N GLY A 381 2.56 -6.58 7.18
CA GLY A 381 3.96 -6.19 7.36
C GLY A 381 4.14 -4.73 7.80
N ASN A 382 3.12 -3.89 7.63
CA ASN A 382 3.07 -2.48 8.04
C ASN A 382 1.67 -2.07 8.54
N LEU A 383 0.88 -3.02 9.03
CA LEU A 383 -0.44 -2.74 9.57
C LEU A 383 -0.31 -1.89 10.85
N PRO A 384 -1.06 -0.79 11.00
CA PRO A 384 -1.07 -0.05 12.25
C PRO A 384 -1.63 -0.89 13.41
N ASN A 385 -1.31 -0.51 14.65
CA ASN A 385 -1.94 -1.08 15.82
C ASN A 385 -3.46 -0.95 15.72
N GLY A 386 -4.17 -2.05 15.93
CA GLY A 386 -5.58 -2.11 15.60
C GLY A 386 -6.10 -3.53 15.56
N VAL A 387 -7.39 -3.64 15.25
CA VAL A 387 -8.09 -4.92 15.14
C VAL A 387 -8.38 -5.18 13.67
N TYR A 388 -8.12 -6.42 13.24
CA TYR A 388 -8.25 -6.85 11.85
C TYR A 388 -9.03 -8.15 11.79
N VAL A 389 -9.65 -8.41 10.64
CA VAL A 389 -10.28 -9.69 10.32
C VAL A 389 -9.41 -10.40 9.30
N VAL A 390 -8.87 -11.54 9.67
CA VAL A 390 -8.17 -12.45 8.76
C VAL A 390 -9.19 -13.42 8.19
N ARG A 391 -9.17 -13.66 6.88
CA ARG A 391 -10.01 -14.64 6.20
C ARG A 391 -9.16 -15.61 5.38
N LEU A 392 -9.39 -16.90 5.53
CA LEU A 392 -8.78 -17.95 4.71
C LEU A 392 -9.55 -18.13 3.40
N ALA A 393 -8.89 -18.74 2.40
CA ALA A 393 -9.52 -19.05 1.11
C ALA A 393 -10.75 -19.97 1.22
N ASN A 394 -10.81 -20.83 2.24
CA ASN A 394 -11.96 -21.70 2.52
C ASN A 394 -13.16 -20.96 3.18
N GLY A 395 -13.04 -19.65 3.40
CA GLY A 395 -14.09 -18.79 3.96
C GLY A 395 -14.01 -18.60 5.48
N ALA A 396 -13.19 -19.39 6.19
CA ALA A 396 -12.98 -19.24 7.63
C ALA A 396 -12.38 -17.87 7.97
N ALA A 397 -12.75 -17.30 9.12
CA ALA A 397 -12.27 -15.98 9.53
C ALA A 397 -11.93 -15.90 11.02
N LYS A 398 -10.94 -15.07 11.36
CA LYS A 398 -10.47 -14.82 12.72
C LYS A 398 -10.16 -13.36 12.95
N VAL A 399 -10.54 -12.85 14.11
CA VAL A 399 -10.23 -11.48 14.53
C VAL A 399 -8.86 -11.46 15.21
N VAL A 400 -8.01 -10.53 14.80
CA VAL A 400 -6.62 -10.42 15.25
C VAL A 400 -6.34 -9.00 15.71
N GLY A 401 -5.84 -8.85 16.93
CA GLY A 401 -5.34 -7.58 17.44
C GLY A 401 -3.84 -7.45 17.19
N LEU A 402 -3.43 -6.34 16.59
CA LEU A 402 -2.04 -5.90 16.52
C LEU A 402 -1.80 -4.87 17.64
N ARG A 403 -0.83 -5.17 18.50
CA ARG A 403 -0.38 -4.31 19.61
C ARG A 403 1.02 -3.80 19.36
#